data_AF-A0A4Q0NSK3-F1
#
_entry.id   AF-A0A4Q0NSK3-F1
#
_cell.length_a   1.000
_cell.length_b   1.000
_cell.length_c   1.000
_cell.angle_alpha   90.00
_cell.angle_beta   90.00
_cell.angle_gamma   90.00
#
_symmetry.space_group_name_H-M   'P 1'
#
loop_
_entity.id
_entity.type
_entity.pdbx_description
1 polymer ?
#
loop_
_entity_poly.entity_id
_entity_poly.type
_entity_poly.pdbx_seq_one_letter_code
_entity_poly.pdbx_strand_id
1 'polypeptide(L)'
;MKAKKLIHQDNKGVENIRKDLKRIKPLLVNMLTGYEALEMGSFSGKVFQEIKKGGLRNMEQKYLRNMESQIKKAGITSSLIKANLIKGSNEIFQKFKDDVQNVISFRNYYRGFNDNTPFLKLEMIDYVGGSFMITEETEAKFIEQHCKVYLATDQENKIYDAANKFMDGFKELQAELEAVGYRGTMNVNSIAEYFFHANDGQYNLKPHSIKSAIEQDIIYKQRLKEFGSREQKRAQAAKDRQERLK
;
A
#
# COMPACT_ATOMS: atom_id res chain seq x y z
N MET A 1 11.75 -15.37 -27.31
CA MET A 1 11.09 -14.83 -26.09
C MET A 1 9.93 -13.96 -26.54
N LYS A 2 8.71 -14.19 -26.05
CA LYS A 2 7.59 -13.25 -26.30
C LYS A 2 7.88 -11.93 -25.58
N ALA A 3 7.52 -10.81 -26.22
CA ALA A 3 7.64 -9.49 -25.62
C ALA A 3 6.71 -9.38 -24.40
N LYS A 4 7.19 -8.74 -23.31
CA LYS A 4 6.37 -8.46 -22.13
C LYS A 4 5.24 -7.48 -22.51
N LYS A 5 4.00 -7.79 -22.14
CA LYS A 5 2.85 -6.90 -22.34
C LYS A 5 2.56 -6.13 -21.06
N LEU A 6 2.70 -4.80 -21.07
CA LEU A 6 2.32 -3.94 -19.94
C LEU A 6 0.79 -3.89 -19.83
N ILE A 7 0.25 -4.14 -18.63
CA ILE A 7 -1.20 -4.10 -18.38
C ILE A 7 -1.62 -3.05 -17.35
N HIS A 8 -0.69 -2.55 -16.54
CA HIS A 8 -0.98 -1.51 -15.56
C HIS A 8 0.28 -0.72 -15.20
N GLN A 9 0.11 0.58 -14.93
CA GLN A 9 1.13 1.44 -14.34
C GLN A 9 0.52 2.30 -13.22
N ASP A 10 1.04 2.16 -12.00
CA ASP A 10 0.73 3.03 -10.87
C ASP A 10 1.56 4.31 -10.93
N ASN A 11 0.91 5.42 -11.29
CA ASN A 11 1.56 6.72 -11.38
C ASN A 11 1.78 7.40 -10.01
N LYS A 12 1.19 6.89 -8.92
CA LYS A 12 1.30 7.48 -7.58
C LYS A 12 2.41 6.88 -6.72
N GLY A 13 2.93 5.70 -7.08
CA GLY A 13 3.98 5.01 -6.32
C GLY A 13 5.21 5.88 -6.05
N VAL A 14 5.68 6.64 -7.04
CA VAL A 14 6.83 7.54 -6.90
C VAL A 14 6.56 8.68 -5.90
N GLU A 15 5.37 9.27 -5.96
CA GLU A 15 4.99 10.33 -5.02
C GLU A 15 4.96 9.80 -3.59
N ASN A 16 4.48 8.57 -3.40
CA ASN A 16 4.42 7.91 -2.11
C ASN A 16 5.82 7.67 -1.52
N ILE A 17 6.76 7.13 -2.28
CA ILE A 17 8.12 6.92 -1.77
C ILE A 17 8.87 8.24 -1.51
N ARG A 18 8.58 9.29 -2.27
CA ARG A 18 9.12 10.64 -1.99
C ARG A 18 8.54 11.22 -0.70
N LYS A 19 7.26 10.99 -0.41
CA LYS A 19 6.64 11.37 0.89
C LYS A 19 7.26 10.58 2.04
N ASP A 20 7.46 9.27 1.85
CA ASP A 20 8.13 8.42 2.84
C ASP A 20 9.57 8.89 3.08
N LEU A 21 10.31 9.27 2.02
CA LEU A 21 11.67 9.82 2.14
C LEU A 21 11.68 11.08 3.00
N LYS A 22 10.75 12.02 2.77
CA LYS A 22 10.65 13.24 3.59
C LYS A 22 10.42 12.93 5.06
N ARG A 23 9.63 11.89 5.37
CA ARG A 23 9.31 11.49 6.75
C ARG A 23 10.48 10.79 7.45
N ILE A 24 11.23 9.95 6.75
CA ILE A 24 12.39 9.24 7.33
C ILE A 24 13.66 10.11 7.36
N LYS A 25 13.72 11.19 6.58
CA LYS A 25 14.90 12.07 6.47
C LYS A 25 15.46 12.54 7.82
N PRO A 26 14.65 12.96 8.82
CA PRO A 26 15.18 13.34 10.13
C PRO A 26 15.92 12.18 10.83
N LEU A 27 15.42 10.95 10.72
CA LEU A 27 16.06 9.77 11.31
C LEU A 27 17.39 9.46 10.61
N LEU A 28 17.43 9.60 9.27
CA LEU A 28 18.67 9.45 8.50
C LEU A 28 19.71 10.52 8.87
N VAL A 29 19.27 11.75 9.15
CA VAL A 29 20.14 12.83 9.62
C VAL A 29 20.66 12.52 11.03
N ASN A 30 19.84 12.04 11.95
CA ASN A 30 20.28 11.62 13.28
C ASN A 30 21.33 10.51 13.21
N MET A 31 21.09 9.50 12.38
CA MET A 31 22.04 8.42 12.12
C MET A 31 23.38 8.95 11.57
N LEU A 32 23.35 9.91 10.63
CA LEU A 32 24.55 10.56 10.11
C LEU A 32 25.31 11.27 11.22
N THR A 33 24.63 12.16 11.96
CA THR A 33 25.24 12.92 13.06
C THR A 33 25.79 12.00 14.15
N GLY A 34 25.07 10.92 14.46
CA GLY A 34 25.50 9.89 15.40
C GLY A 34 26.77 9.18 14.96
N TYR A 35 26.90 8.88 13.65
CA TYR A 35 28.14 8.32 13.10
C TYR A 35 29.31 9.30 13.20
N GLU A 36 29.10 10.57 12.85
CA GLU A 36 30.16 11.58 12.89
C GLU A 36 30.64 11.85 14.33
N ALA A 37 29.73 11.75 15.32
CA ALA A 37 30.06 11.82 16.73
C ALA A 37 30.96 10.66 17.23
N LEU A 38 31.09 9.57 16.46
CA LEU A 38 32.04 8.50 16.77
C LEU A 38 33.49 8.86 16.38
N GLU A 39 33.69 9.98 15.67
CA GLU A 39 35.01 10.44 15.20
C GLU A 39 35.79 9.37 14.41
N MET A 40 35.05 8.49 13.70
CA MET A 40 35.63 7.39 12.90
C MET A 40 35.94 7.80 11.46
N GLY A 41 35.73 9.06 11.11
CA GLY A 41 35.83 9.62 9.76
C GLY A 41 34.51 10.25 9.30
N SER A 42 34.52 10.81 8.09
CA SER A 42 33.34 11.46 7.50
C SER A 42 32.29 10.45 7.06
N PHE A 43 31.02 10.79 7.22
CA PHE A 43 29.93 10.00 6.67
C PHE A 43 29.99 10.01 5.14
N SER A 44 29.87 8.84 4.51
CA SER A 44 29.96 8.71 3.06
C SER A 44 28.97 7.69 2.51
N GLY A 45 28.77 7.67 1.20
CA GLY A 45 27.92 6.68 0.55
C GLY A 45 28.35 5.24 0.85
N LYS A 46 29.67 4.99 1.01
CA LYS A 46 30.20 3.67 1.40
C LYS A 46 29.81 3.29 2.83
N VAL A 47 29.90 4.23 3.77
CA VAL A 47 29.46 4.04 5.16
C VAL A 47 27.98 3.71 5.20
N PHE A 48 27.16 4.47 4.48
CA PHE A 48 25.73 4.20 4.42
C PHE A 48 25.42 2.81 3.85
N GLN A 49 26.12 2.39 2.80
CA GLN A 49 25.98 1.03 2.24
C GLN A 49 26.40 -0.08 3.21
N GLU A 50 27.43 0.16 4.04
CA GLU A 50 27.83 -0.77 5.11
C GLU A 50 26.74 -0.88 6.18
N ILE A 51 26.10 0.23 6.57
CA ILE A 51 24.96 0.24 7.50
C ILE A 51 23.77 -0.54 6.92
N LYS A 52 23.39 -0.28 5.66
CA LYS A 52 22.28 -0.98 4.99
C LYS A 52 22.45 -2.51 4.97
N LYS A 53 23.69 -2.99 4.92
CA LYS A 53 24.03 -4.42 4.89
C LYS A 53 24.20 -5.05 6.28
N GLY A 54 23.83 -4.35 7.35
CA GLY A 54 23.96 -4.85 8.73
C GLY A 54 25.38 -4.79 9.28
N GLY A 55 26.23 -3.90 8.76
CA GLY A 55 27.63 -3.76 9.13
C GLY A 55 27.92 -3.20 10.53
N LEU A 56 26.90 -3.01 11.39
CA LEU A 56 27.06 -2.42 12.73
C LEU A 56 28.10 -3.12 13.60
N ARG A 57 28.14 -4.46 13.56
CA ARG A 57 29.12 -5.23 14.34
C ARG A 57 30.57 -4.93 13.92
N ASN A 58 30.81 -4.75 12.62
CA ASN A 58 32.13 -4.42 12.11
C ASN A 58 32.50 -2.98 12.48
N MET A 59 31.53 -2.06 12.45
CA MET A 59 31.72 -0.67 12.89
C MET A 59 32.06 -0.60 14.38
N GLU A 60 31.37 -1.38 15.22
CA GLU A 60 31.64 -1.46 16.67
C GLU A 60 33.07 -1.88 16.96
N GLN A 61 33.54 -2.94 16.30
CA GLN A 61 34.91 -3.42 16.47
C GLN A 61 35.94 -2.39 16.01
N LYS A 62 35.70 -1.69 14.90
CA LYS A 62 36.57 -0.62 14.42
C LYS A 62 36.60 0.55 15.41
N TYR A 63 35.45 0.93 15.97
CA TYR A 63 35.32 1.98 16.96
C TYR A 63 36.12 1.68 18.23
N LEU A 64 35.91 0.50 18.82
CA LEU A 64 36.60 0.08 20.04
C LEU A 64 38.13 0.03 19.86
N ARG A 65 38.61 -0.50 18.73
CA ARG A 65 40.05 -0.50 18.41
C ARG A 65 40.63 0.90 18.26
N ASN A 66 39.88 1.83 17.66
CA ASN A 66 40.31 3.23 17.55
C ASN A 66 40.43 3.85 18.95
N MET A 67 39.43 3.65 19.81
CA MET A 67 39.45 4.13 21.20
C MET A 67 40.63 3.56 22.00
N GLU A 68 40.89 2.26 21.92
CA GLU A 68 42.04 1.63 22.59
C GLU A 68 43.38 2.22 22.11
N SER A 69 43.51 2.44 20.80
CA SER A 69 44.68 3.09 20.21
C SER A 69 44.84 4.53 20.69
N GLN A 70 43.77 5.31 20.75
CA GLN A 70 43.80 6.70 21.25
C GLN A 70 44.17 6.76 22.74
N ILE A 71 43.59 5.90 23.58
CA ILE A 71 43.93 5.77 25.01
C ILE A 71 45.43 5.47 25.19
N LYS A 72 45.96 4.54 24.38
CA LYS A 72 47.39 4.19 24.41
C LYS A 72 48.28 5.35 23.97
N LYS A 73 47.90 6.06 22.89
CA LYS A 73 48.64 7.23 22.39
C LYS A 73 48.64 8.39 23.38
N ALA A 74 47.54 8.58 24.11
CA ALA A 74 47.43 9.60 25.15
C ALA A 74 48.24 9.29 26.41
N GLY A 75 48.92 8.13 26.48
CA GLY A 75 49.76 7.75 27.62
C GLY A 75 48.96 7.45 28.90
N ILE A 76 47.66 7.18 28.77
CA ILE A 76 46.81 6.88 29.93
C ILE A 76 47.20 5.49 30.45
N THR A 77 47.74 5.44 31.67
CA THR A 77 48.19 4.19 32.31
C THR A 77 47.19 3.68 33.34
N SER A 78 46.45 4.58 34.01
CA SER A 78 45.44 4.25 35.03
C SER A 78 44.32 3.37 34.49
N SER A 79 44.14 2.18 35.08
CA SER A 79 43.09 1.22 34.71
C SER A 79 41.68 1.78 34.92
N LEU A 80 41.47 2.55 35.98
CA LEU A 80 40.17 3.18 36.27
C LEU A 80 39.78 4.20 35.20
N ILE A 81 40.73 5.05 34.78
CA ILE A 81 40.47 6.05 33.73
C ILE A 81 40.18 5.36 32.40
N LYS A 82 40.92 4.29 32.07
CA LYS A 82 40.65 3.48 30.87
C LYS A 82 39.25 2.88 30.88
N ALA A 83 38.85 2.26 31.98
CA ALA A 83 37.54 1.64 32.11
C ALA A 83 36.40 2.66 31.94
N ASN A 84 36.56 3.85 32.53
CA ASN A 84 35.57 4.93 32.38
C ASN A 84 35.48 5.47 30.94
N LEU A 85 36.62 5.63 30.25
CA LEU A 85 36.64 6.06 28.85
C LEU A 85 35.98 5.02 27.93
N ILE A 86 36.28 3.73 28.13
CA ILE A 86 35.66 2.65 27.37
C ILE A 86 34.15 2.62 27.65
N LYS A 87 33.73 2.74 28.90
CA LYS A 87 32.31 2.78 29.27
C LYS A 87 31.58 3.94 28.59
N GLY A 88 32.11 5.16 28.65
CA GLY A 88 31.51 6.32 27.97
C GLY A 88 31.44 6.13 26.45
N SER A 89 32.48 5.53 25.86
CA SER A 89 32.48 5.23 24.41
C SER A 89 31.37 4.24 24.02
N ASN A 90 31.09 3.24 24.86
CA ASN A 90 30.00 2.30 24.62
C ASN A 90 28.64 2.97 24.63
N GLU A 91 28.42 3.98 25.48
CA GLU A 91 27.17 4.75 25.52
C GLU A 91 26.96 5.55 24.22
N ILE A 92 28.02 6.17 23.69
CA ILE A 92 27.97 6.89 22.41
C ILE A 92 27.66 5.93 21.26
N PHE A 93 28.34 4.77 21.21
CA PHE A 93 28.09 3.78 20.17
C PHE A 93 26.69 3.16 20.28
N GLN A 94 26.17 2.97 21.50
CA GLN A 94 24.81 2.47 21.71
C GLN A 94 23.78 3.46 21.17
N LYS A 95 23.95 4.76 21.41
CA LYS A 95 23.08 5.78 20.81
C LYS A 95 23.07 5.71 19.28
N PHE A 96 24.24 5.54 18.66
CA PHE A 96 24.32 5.36 17.21
C PHE A 96 23.60 4.08 16.74
N LYS A 97 23.73 2.96 17.46
CA LYS A 97 22.96 1.73 17.17
C LYS A 97 21.45 2.01 17.22
N ASP A 98 20.99 2.75 18.21
CA ASP A 98 19.58 3.09 18.38
C ASP A 98 19.09 3.97 17.21
N ASP A 99 19.88 4.96 16.79
CA ASP A 99 19.58 5.79 15.61
C ASP A 99 19.46 4.96 14.32
N VAL A 100 20.36 3.99 14.12
CA VAL A 100 20.29 3.05 12.99
C VAL A 100 19.05 2.17 13.09
N GLN A 101 18.72 1.67 14.28
CA GLN A 101 17.54 0.86 14.50
C GLN A 101 16.24 1.64 14.26
N ASN A 102 16.21 2.94 14.58
CA ASN A 102 15.07 3.81 14.29
C ASN A 102 14.85 3.97 12.78
N VAL A 103 15.92 4.09 11.99
CA VAL A 103 15.83 4.11 10.52
C VAL A 103 15.29 2.78 9.99
N ILE A 104 15.79 1.64 10.49
CA ILE A 104 15.35 0.31 10.06
C ILE A 104 13.88 0.06 10.44
N SER A 105 13.47 0.48 11.63
CA SER A 105 12.13 0.22 12.19
C SER A 105 11.04 1.17 11.74
N PHE A 106 11.38 2.28 11.06
CA PHE A 106 10.43 3.27 10.51
C PHE A 106 9.25 2.63 9.73
N ARG A 107 9.48 1.45 9.14
CA ARG A 107 8.49 0.68 8.37
C ARG A 107 7.32 0.15 9.20
N ASN A 108 7.48 -0.12 10.50
CA ASN A 108 6.46 -0.82 11.28
C ASN A 108 5.31 0.08 11.78
N TYR A 109 5.44 1.41 11.68
CA TYR A 109 4.55 2.31 12.42
C TYR A 109 3.38 2.88 11.59
N TYR A 110 3.43 2.84 10.25
CA TYR A 110 2.59 3.73 9.44
C TYR A 110 1.63 3.11 8.42
N ARG A 111 1.59 1.78 8.20
CA ARG A 111 0.62 1.18 7.26
C ARG A 111 0.07 -0.16 7.73
N GLY A 112 -1.24 -0.32 7.58
CA GLY A 112 -1.97 -1.56 7.87
C GLY A 112 -1.61 -2.68 6.90
N PHE A 113 -1.86 -3.92 7.32
CA PHE A 113 -1.42 -5.17 6.68
C PHE A 113 -1.89 -5.42 5.22
N ASN A 114 -2.80 -4.61 4.67
CA ASN A 114 -3.52 -4.92 3.42
C ASN A 114 -3.33 -3.92 2.27
N ASP A 115 -2.41 -2.96 2.39
CA ASP A 115 -2.19 -1.98 1.31
C ASP A 115 -1.06 -2.45 0.38
N ASN A 116 -1.42 -2.91 -0.83
CA ASN A 116 -0.46 -3.26 -1.90
C ASN A 116 0.28 -2.04 -2.47
N THR A 117 0.09 -0.85 -1.89
CA THR A 117 0.78 0.37 -2.31
C THR A 117 2.30 0.25 -2.10
N PRO A 118 3.11 0.44 -3.16
CA PRO A 118 4.56 0.50 -3.05
C PRO A 118 5.03 1.51 -1.98
N PHE A 119 6.07 1.15 -1.23
CA PHE A 119 6.61 1.95 -0.13
C PHE A 119 8.14 2.07 -0.24
N LEU A 120 8.69 3.11 0.40
CA LEU A 120 10.14 3.32 0.39
C LEU A 120 10.85 2.27 1.24
N LYS A 121 11.75 1.50 0.62
CA LYS A 121 12.68 0.63 1.32
C LYS A 121 14.01 1.33 1.54
N LEU A 122 14.74 0.96 2.61
CA LEU A 122 16.04 1.54 2.92
C LEU A 122 17.04 1.34 1.76
N GLU A 123 16.94 0.22 1.04
CA GLU A 123 17.79 -0.08 -0.12
C GLU A 123 17.62 0.94 -1.25
N MET A 124 16.45 1.59 -1.33
CA MET A 124 16.09 2.59 -2.34
C MET A 124 16.56 4.01 -1.98
N ILE A 125 17.21 4.18 -0.84
CA ILE A 125 17.78 5.46 -0.43
C ILE A 125 19.28 5.43 -0.76
N ASP A 126 19.72 6.49 -1.41
CA ASP A 126 21.11 6.76 -1.75
C ASP A 126 21.63 7.94 -0.92
N TYR A 127 22.93 7.93 -0.61
CA TYR A 127 23.61 9.07 0.01
C TYR A 127 24.65 9.61 -0.96
N VAL A 128 24.32 10.73 -1.60
CA VAL A 128 25.10 11.35 -2.69
C VAL A 128 25.17 12.85 -2.45
N GLY A 129 26.36 13.44 -2.64
CA GLY A 129 26.55 14.88 -2.49
C GLY A 129 26.19 15.43 -1.11
N GLY A 130 26.39 14.65 -0.05
CA GLY A 130 26.06 15.06 1.32
C GLY A 130 24.59 14.91 1.72
N SER A 131 23.74 14.33 0.86
CA SER A 131 22.29 14.27 1.09
C SER A 131 21.70 12.89 0.83
N PHE A 132 20.65 12.57 1.59
CA PHE A 132 19.83 11.38 1.36
C PHE A 132 18.78 11.67 0.29
N MET A 133 18.77 10.87 -0.77
CA MET A 133 17.87 11.03 -1.91
C MET A 133 17.53 9.70 -2.58
N ILE A 134 16.51 9.72 -3.43
CA ILE A 134 16.24 8.65 -4.40
C ILE A 134 16.82 9.18 -5.71
N THR A 135 17.86 8.52 -6.24
CA THR A 135 18.46 8.90 -7.52
C THR A 135 17.52 8.56 -8.68
N GLU A 136 17.72 9.18 -9.84
CA GLU A 136 16.94 8.86 -11.05
C GLU A 136 17.05 7.38 -11.44
N GLU A 137 18.24 6.78 -11.28
CA GLU A 137 18.45 5.36 -11.53
C GLU A 137 17.63 4.49 -10.58
N THR A 138 17.65 4.81 -9.29
CA THR A 138 16.88 4.09 -8.26
C THR A 138 15.37 4.28 -8.46
N GLU A 139 14.93 5.47 -8.84
CA GLU A 139 13.53 5.76 -9.17
C GLU A 139 13.07 4.96 -10.41
N ALA A 140 13.88 4.93 -11.48
CA ALA A 140 13.57 4.17 -12.68
C ALA A 140 13.45 2.66 -12.39
N LYS A 141 14.37 2.11 -11.58
CA LYS A 141 14.31 0.72 -11.11
C LYS A 141 13.05 0.46 -10.29
N PHE A 142 12.71 1.38 -9.39
CA PHE A 142 11.50 1.27 -8.57
C PHE A 142 10.22 1.24 -9.43
N ILE A 143 10.10 2.16 -10.38
CA ILE A 143 8.95 2.22 -11.29
C ILE A 143 8.80 0.89 -12.03
N GLU A 144 9.89 0.38 -12.58
CA GLU A 144 9.89 -0.86 -13.35
C GLU A 144 9.52 -2.09 -12.50
N GLN A 145 9.96 -2.15 -11.25
CA GLN A 145 9.76 -3.30 -10.36
C GLN A 145 8.45 -3.27 -9.57
N HIS A 146 7.94 -2.08 -9.27
CA HIS A 146 6.85 -1.90 -8.30
C HIS A 146 5.66 -1.11 -8.83
N CYS A 147 5.85 -0.28 -9.85
CA CYS A 147 4.75 0.50 -10.42
C CYS A 147 4.19 -0.12 -11.70
N LYS A 148 4.94 -0.95 -12.42
CA LYS A 148 4.50 -1.58 -13.66
C LYS A 148 4.16 -3.06 -13.48
N VAL A 149 3.03 -3.46 -14.06
CA VAL A 149 2.60 -4.86 -14.08
C VAL A 149 2.64 -5.37 -15.51
N TYR A 150 3.39 -6.44 -15.74
CA TYR A 150 3.58 -7.06 -17.04
C TYR A 150 3.02 -8.47 -17.06
N LEU A 151 2.55 -8.89 -18.23
CA LEU A 151 2.37 -10.29 -18.58
C LEU A 151 3.64 -10.76 -19.30
N ALA A 152 4.33 -11.70 -18.68
CA ALA A 152 5.59 -12.28 -19.15
C ALA A 152 5.43 -13.72 -19.66
N THR A 153 4.42 -14.45 -19.21
CA THR A 153 4.20 -15.86 -19.57
C THR A 153 2.90 -16.07 -20.34
N ASP A 154 2.82 -17.17 -21.09
CA ASP A 154 1.58 -17.56 -21.79
C ASP A 154 0.44 -17.82 -20.81
N GLN A 155 0.74 -18.34 -19.62
CA GLN A 155 -0.25 -18.58 -18.58
C GLN A 155 -0.83 -17.27 -18.03
N GLU A 156 0.01 -16.27 -17.76
CA GLU A 156 -0.44 -14.94 -17.33
C GLU A 156 -1.33 -14.28 -18.40
N ASN A 157 -0.98 -14.41 -19.68
CA ASN A 157 -1.82 -13.91 -20.78
C ASN A 157 -3.19 -14.61 -20.81
N LYS A 158 -3.22 -15.93 -20.69
CA LYS A 158 -4.49 -16.69 -20.65
C LYS A 158 -5.38 -16.29 -19.47
N ILE A 159 -4.79 -16.11 -18.28
CA ILE A 159 -5.52 -15.68 -17.08
C ILE A 159 -6.07 -14.26 -17.27
N TYR A 160 -5.23 -13.34 -17.78
CA TYR A 160 -5.64 -11.96 -18.04
C TYR A 160 -6.79 -11.88 -19.05
N ASP A 161 -6.71 -12.63 -20.14
CA ASP A 161 -7.76 -12.66 -21.17
C ASP A 161 -9.06 -13.28 -20.62
N ALA A 162 -8.97 -14.35 -19.81
CA ALA A 162 -10.13 -14.94 -19.16
C ALA A 162 -10.79 -13.97 -18.16
N ALA A 163 -9.99 -13.25 -17.37
CA ALA A 163 -10.48 -12.24 -16.43
C ALA A 163 -11.18 -11.07 -17.14
N ASN A 164 -10.63 -10.59 -18.27
CA ASN A 164 -11.29 -9.56 -19.07
C ASN A 164 -12.61 -10.04 -19.66
N LYS A 165 -12.66 -11.26 -20.21
CA LYS A 165 -13.92 -11.86 -20.72
C LYS A 165 -14.98 -11.95 -19.64
N PHE A 166 -14.60 -12.37 -18.43
CA PHE A 166 -15.50 -12.36 -17.29
C PHE A 166 -16.01 -10.95 -16.98
N MET A 167 -15.12 -9.97 -16.94
CA MET A 167 -15.48 -8.58 -16.64
C MET A 167 -16.40 -7.97 -17.72
N ASP A 168 -16.17 -8.28 -18.99
CA ASP A 168 -17.01 -7.81 -20.10
C ASP A 168 -18.39 -8.46 -20.07
N GLY A 169 -18.46 -9.79 -19.89
CA GLY A 169 -19.74 -10.49 -19.72
C GLY A 169 -20.51 -10.03 -18.47
N PHE A 170 -19.80 -9.68 -17.40
CA PHE A 170 -20.42 -9.09 -16.21
C PHE A 170 -21.02 -7.71 -16.49
N LYS A 171 -20.32 -6.83 -17.23
CA LYS A 171 -20.84 -5.51 -17.63
C LYS A 171 -22.05 -5.63 -18.54
N GLU A 172 -22.04 -6.60 -19.47
CA GLU A 172 -23.18 -6.88 -20.35
C GLU A 172 -24.42 -7.32 -19.54
N LEU A 173 -24.25 -8.27 -18.62
CA LEU A 173 -25.32 -8.68 -17.72
C LEU A 173 -25.83 -7.51 -16.87
N GLN A 174 -24.94 -6.68 -16.33
CA GLN A 174 -25.33 -5.50 -15.58
C GLN A 174 -26.20 -4.56 -16.42
N ALA A 175 -25.83 -4.28 -17.67
CA ALA A 175 -26.59 -3.41 -18.57
C ALA A 175 -28.00 -3.98 -18.85
N GLU A 176 -28.12 -5.28 -19.08
CA GLU A 176 -29.42 -5.95 -19.28
C GLU A 176 -30.30 -5.87 -18.02
N LEU A 177 -29.70 -6.05 -16.83
CA LEU A 177 -30.41 -5.92 -15.55
C LEU A 177 -30.88 -4.48 -15.31
N GLU A 178 -30.06 -3.49 -15.64
CA GLU A 178 -30.45 -2.09 -15.59
C GLU A 178 -31.60 -1.78 -16.56
N ALA A 179 -31.56 -2.32 -17.78
CA ALA A 179 -32.59 -2.13 -18.79
C ALA A 179 -33.96 -2.68 -18.36
N VAL A 180 -33.99 -3.81 -17.66
CA VAL A 180 -35.23 -4.38 -17.11
C VAL A 180 -35.61 -3.80 -15.75
N GLY A 181 -34.88 -2.80 -15.24
CA GLY A 181 -35.21 -2.12 -13.98
C GLY A 181 -34.92 -2.95 -12.73
N TYR A 182 -33.98 -3.90 -12.79
CA TYR A 182 -33.55 -4.69 -11.65
C TYR A 182 -33.08 -3.78 -10.50
N ARG A 183 -33.50 -4.10 -9.27
CA ARG A 183 -33.27 -3.25 -8.09
C ARG A 183 -32.32 -3.83 -7.06
N GLY A 184 -31.71 -4.98 -7.34
CA GLY A 184 -30.67 -5.54 -6.48
C GLY A 184 -29.37 -4.75 -6.57
N THR A 185 -28.45 -5.03 -5.65
CA THR A 185 -27.13 -4.40 -5.65
C THR A 185 -26.33 -4.86 -6.87
N MET A 186 -25.91 -3.91 -7.71
CA MET A 186 -25.14 -4.16 -8.94
C MET A 186 -23.64 -4.32 -8.65
N ASN A 187 -23.28 -5.34 -7.88
CA ASN A 187 -21.88 -5.75 -7.69
C ASN A 187 -21.72 -7.25 -7.97
N VAL A 188 -20.48 -7.67 -8.25
CA VAL A 188 -20.16 -9.04 -8.68
C VAL A 188 -20.69 -10.10 -7.72
N ASN A 189 -20.49 -9.91 -6.42
CA ASN A 189 -20.88 -10.92 -5.42
C ASN A 189 -22.41 -11.05 -5.33
N SER A 190 -23.12 -9.93 -5.28
CA SER A 190 -24.59 -9.93 -5.18
C SER A 190 -25.26 -10.51 -6.43
N ILE A 191 -24.76 -10.17 -7.63
CA ILE A 191 -25.25 -10.76 -8.88
C ILE A 191 -24.91 -12.25 -8.91
N ALA A 192 -23.70 -12.64 -8.51
CA ALA A 192 -23.29 -14.04 -8.52
C ALA A 192 -24.17 -14.90 -7.60
N GLU A 193 -24.42 -14.45 -6.37
CA GLU A 193 -25.31 -15.10 -5.41
C GLU A 193 -26.75 -15.20 -5.90
N TYR A 194 -27.23 -14.18 -6.61
CA TYR A 194 -28.59 -14.16 -7.13
C TYR A 194 -28.78 -15.13 -8.31
N PHE A 195 -27.85 -15.11 -9.27
CA PHE A 195 -27.98 -15.84 -10.52
C PHE A 195 -27.36 -17.24 -10.50
N PHE A 196 -26.44 -17.57 -9.60
CA PHE A 196 -25.74 -18.86 -9.62
C PHE A 196 -25.82 -19.62 -8.28
N HIS A 197 -25.87 -20.94 -8.35
CA HIS A 197 -25.55 -21.83 -7.23
C HIS A 197 -24.13 -22.37 -7.40
N ALA A 198 -23.39 -22.41 -6.31
CA ALA A 198 -22.12 -23.13 -6.24
C ALA A 198 -22.35 -24.48 -5.54
N ASN A 199 -22.20 -25.59 -6.27
CA ASN A 199 -22.23 -26.95 -5.73
C ASN A 199 -20.95 -27.67 -6.16
N ASP A 200 -20.21 -28.23 -5.21
CA ASP A 200 -18.99 -29.03 -5.46
C ASP A 200 -17.96 -28.37 -6.39
N GLY A 201 -17.78 -27.05 -6.27
CA GLY A 201 -16.85 -26.27 -7.10
C GLY A 201 -17.35 -25.96 -8.51
N GLN A 202 -18.60 -26.32 -8.84
CA GLN A 202 -19.27 -25.95 -10.09
C GLN A 202 -20.28 -24.83 -9.87
N TYR A 203 -20.33 -23.89 -10.82
CA TYR A 203 -21.30 -22.80 -10.83
C TYR A 203 -22.40 -23.09 -11.85
N ASN A 204 -23.65 -23.18 -11.38
CA ASN A 204 -24.82 -23.42 -12.21
C ASN A 204 -25.77 -22.23 -12.14
N LEU A 205 -26.31 -21.82 -13.29
CA LEU A 205 -27.32 -20.77 -13.38
C LEU A 205 -28.62 -21.20 -12.69
N LYS A 206 -29.28 -20.26 -11.99
CA LYS A 206 -30.62 -20.39 -11.42
C LYS A 206 -31.64 -19.93 -12.45
N PRO A 207 -32.35 -20.80 -13.18
CA PRO A 207 -33.20 -20.34 -14.27
C PRO A 207 -34.33 -19.41 -13.79
N HIS A 208 -34.86 -19.65 -12.58
CA HIS A 208 -35.91 -18.82 -11.99
C HIS A 208 -35.46 -17.39 -11.70
N SER A 209 -34.17 -17.18 -11.42
CA SER A 209 -33.62 -15.84 -11.13
C SER A 209 -33.80 -14.86 -12.29
N ILE A 210 -33.75 -15.34 -13.54
CA ILE A 210 -33.96 -14.51 -14.74
C ILE A 210 -35.39 -13.94 -14.75
N LYS A 211 -36.39 -14.80 -14.56
CA LYS A 211 -37.80 -14.37 -14.54
C LYS A 211 -38.04 -13.40 -13.38
N SER A 212 -37.54 -13.75 -12.19
CA SER A 212 -37.67 -12.90 -11.01
C SER A 212 -37.03 -11.53 -11.18
N ALA A 213 -35.90 -11.42 -11.90
CA ALA A 213 -35.26 -10.13 -12.17
C ALA A 213 -36.13 -9.21 -13.04
N ILE A 214 -36.81 -9.76 -14.05
CA ILE A 214 -37.71 -9.02 -14.95
C ILE A 214 -39.02 -8.65 -14.24
N GLU A 215 -39.59 -9.58 -13.47
CA GLU A 215 -40.89 -9.40 -12.80
C GLU A 215 -40.85 -8.32 -11.71
N GLN A 216 -39.71 -8.12 -11.06
CA GLN A 216 -39.57 -7.11 -10.01
C GLN A 216 -39.91 -5.69 -10.48
N ASP A 217 -39.47 -5.30 -11.67
CA ASP A 217 -39.77 -3.97 -12.22
C ASP A 217 -41.26 -3.84 -12.60
N ILE A 218 -41.85 -4.90 -13.16
CA ILE A 218 -43.29 -4.92 -13.48
C ILE A 218 -44.12 -4.74 -12.19
N ILE A 219 -43.82 -5.53 -11.15
CA ILE A 219 -44.51 -5.45 -9.86
C ILE A 219 -44.31 -4.06 -9.25
N TYR A 220 -43.11 -3.50 -9.33
CA TYR A 220 -42.82 -2.19 -8.78
C TYR A 220 -43.57 -1.06 -9.52
N LYS A 221 -43.55 -1.07 -10.86
CA LYS A 221 -44.29 -0.10 -11.69
C LYS A 221 -45.80 -0.19 -11.45
N GLN A 222 -46.33 -1.40 -11.25
CA GLN A 222 -47.73 -1.61 -10.86
C GLN A 222 -48.01 -0.99 -9.49
N ARG A 223 -47.18 -1.26 -8.47
CA ARG A 223 -47.32 -0.65 -7.14
C ARG A 223 -47.28 0.88 -7.18
N LEU A 224 -46.38 1.48 -7.95
CA LEU A 224 -46.34 2.95 -8.10
C LEU A 224 -47.64 3.52 -8.68
N LYS A 225 -48.20 2.88 -9.72
CA LYS A 225 -49.50 3.27 -10.30
C LYS A 225 -50.63 3.15 -9.29
N GLU A 226 -50.66 2.06 -8.53
CA GLU A 226 -51.66 1.84 -7.48
C GLU A 226 -51.55 2.89 -6.36
N PHE A 227 -50.35 3.21 -5.90
CA PHE A 227 -50.12 4.25 -4.90
C PHE A 227 -50.59 5.63 -5.38
N GLY A 228 -50.21 6.05 -6.59
CA GLY A 228 -50.65 7.32 -7.16
C GLY A 228 -52.18 7.41 -7.30
N SER A 229 -52.83 6.31 -7.71
CA SER A 229 -54.29 6.25 -7.81
C SER A 229 -54.99 6.35 -6.44
N ARG A 230 -54.38 5.80 -5.38
CA ARG A 230 -54.89 5.87 -4.02
C ARG A 230 -54.77 7.28 -3.45
N GLU A 231 -53.67 7.98 -3.70
CA GLU A 231 -53.50 9.38 -3.28
C GLU A 231 -54.49 10.31 -4.00
N GLN A 232 -54.68 10.14 -5.30
CA GLN A 232 -55.69 10.89 -6.06
C GLN A 232 -57.09 10.67 -5.51
N LYS A 233 -57.47 9.41 -5.20
CA LYS A 233 -58.76 9.09 -4.56
C LYS A 233 -58.91 9.73 -3.18
N ARG A 234 -57.85 9.77 -2.38
CA ARG A 234 -57.86 10.42 -1.06
C ARG A 234 -58.01 11.94 -1.17
N ALA A 235 -57.32 12.57 -2.12
CA ALA A 235 -57.43 14.01 -2.37
C ALA A 235 -58.84 14.39 -2.86
N GLN A 236 -59.43 13.59 -3.76
CA GLN A 236 -60.80 13.81 -4.21
C GLN A 236 -61.81 13.65 -3.07
N ALA A 237 -61.72 12.57 -2.28
CA ALA A 237 -62.59 12.36 -1.12
C ALA A 237 -62.48 13.49 -0.07
N ALA A 238 -61.30 14.08 0.10
CA ALA A 238 -61.10 15.23 0.98
C ALA A 238 -61.78 16.51 0.43
N LYS A 239 -61.73 16.74 -0.89
CA LYS A 239 -62.45 17.84 -1.55
C LYS A 239 -63.96 17.66 -1.45
N ASP A 240 -64.48 16.48 -1.77
CA ASP A 240 -65.91 16.17 -1.69
C ASP A 240 -66.44 16.35 -0.25
N ARG A 241 -65.63 16.01 0.76
CA ARG A 241 -65.97 16.23 2.17
C ARG A 241 -66.00 17.72 2.55
N GLN A 242 -65.09 18.53 2.02
CA GLN A 242 -65.11 19.98 2.24
C GLN A 242 -66.30 20.66 1.55
N GLU A 243 -66.71 20.18 0.38
CA GLU A 243 -67.88 20.71 -0.34
C GLU A 243 -69.19 20.38 0.39
N ARG A 244 -69.31 19.19 1.00
CA ARG A 244 -70.50 18.83 1.82
C ARG A 244 -70.62 19.58 3.15
N LEU A 245 -69.55 20.24 3.59
CA LEU A 245 -69.51 21.02 4.84
C LEU A 245 -69.74 22.52 4.60
N LYS A 246 -69.94 22.95 3.35
CA LYS A 246 -70.37 24.30 2.96
C LYS A 246 -71.86 24.30 2.68
#